data_AF-A0A1H6AN90-F1
#
_entry.id   AF-A0A1H6AN90-F1
#
_cell.length_a   1.000
_cell.length_b   1.000
_cell.length_c   1.000
_cell.angle_alpha   90.00
_cell.angle_beta   90.00
_cell.angle_gamma   90.00
#
_symmetry.space_group_name_H-M   'P 1'
#
loop_
_entity.id
_entity.type
_entity.pdbx_description
1 polymer ?
#
loop_
_entity_poly.entity_id
_entity_poly.type
_entity_poly.pdbx_seq_one_letter_code
_entity_poly.pdbx_strand_id
1 'polypeptide(L)'
;MDRRLTALAWLSISVMAGCSTLDISAPEHVTVAPIESNPMLGDMLDCLASQEQQSLSQRQQQLQTRLVSSLQLPAQEQFQLACLLGHTQASNEELRQAQQILVGLRTNAEFATDEHQALISIYQRKLELMLALRQQVRETREYRDKIEQLKGLEEELEIEVPLPPDLSEVSR
;
A
#
# COMPACT_ATOMS: atom_id res chain seq x y z
N MET A 1 -38.30 -41.86 37.65
CA MET A 1 -38.42 -40.40 37.60
C MET A 1 -37.56 -39.92 36.45
N ASP A 2 -37.87 -40.39 35.25
CA ASP A 2 -38.93 -39.86 34.37
C ASP A 2 -38.47 -38.54 33.76
N ARG A 3 -37.84 -38.68 32.59
CA ARG A 3 -38.53 -38.77 31.29
C ARG A 3 -38.78 -37.36 30.82
N ARG A 4 -38.21 -37.08 29.64
CA ARG A 4 -38.80 -36.38 28.50
C ARG A 4 -37.77 -35.40 27.96
N LEU A 5 -37.48 -35.34 26.68
CA LEU A 5 -37.91 -36.05 25.48
C LEU A 5 -36.79 -35.59 24.52
N THR A 6 -35.92 -36.46 24.02
CA THR A 6 -36.10 -37.12 22.72
C THR A 6 -36.76 -36.22 21.68
N ALA A 7 -35.99 -35.88 20.66
CA ALA A 7 -36.40 -35.67 19.26
C ALA A 7 -35.44 -34.64 18.66
N LEU A 8 -34.77 -34.84 17.54
CA LEU A 8 -34.85 -35.83 16.48
C LEU A 8 -33.48 -35.64 15.76
N ALA A 9 -32.66 -36.68 15.60
CA ALA A 9 -32.75 -37.57 14.45
C ALA A 9 -32.43 -36.82 13.14
N TRP A 10 -31.45 -37.16 12.32
CA TRP A 10 -30.89 -38.43 11.82
C TRP A 10 -29.80 -37.95 10.81
N LEU A 11 -28.80 -38.66 10.30
CA LEU A 11 -28.40 -40.06 10.29
C LEU A 11 -26.98 -40.07 9.69
N SER A 12 -26.06 -40.82 10.29
CA SER A 12 -24.83 -41.27 9.65
C SER A 12 -25.07 -42.66 9.07
N ILE A 13 -24.99 -42.82 7.74
CA ILE A 13 -24.74 -44.14 7.12
C ILE A 13 -23.64 -43.99 6.07
N SER A 14 -22.53 -44.64 6.37
CA SER A 14 -21.43 -44.99 5.49
C SER A 14 -21.88 -45.94 4.39
N VAL A 15 -21.46 -45.69 3.14
CA VAL A 15 -21.14 -46.76 2.18
C VAL A 15 -19.94 -46.30 1.35
N MET A 16 -18.75 -46.75 1.76
CA MET A 16 -17.64 -47.01 0.84
C MET A 16 -17.91 -48.36 0.16
N ALA A 17 -17.39 -48.50 -1.06
CA ALA A 17 -17.31 -49.71 -1.89
C ALA A 17 -18.47 -49.93 -2.88
N GLY A 18 -18.21 -49.53 -4.12
CA GLY A 18 -18.95 -49.90 -5.32
C GLY A 18 -18.17 -49.47 -6.56
N CYS A 19 -17.11 -50.22 -6.92
CA CYS A 19 -16.47 -50.10 -8.22
C CYS A 19 -17.43 -50.51 -9.33
N SER A 20 -17.17 -49.96 -10.52
CA SER A 20 -17.69 -50.34 -11.85
C SER A 20 -19.15 -50.03 -12.16
N THR A 21 -19.38 -48.93 -12.88
CA THR A 21 -19.88 -49.00 -14.26
C THR A 21 -19.40 -47.77 -15.04
N LEU A 22 -18.96 -48.00 -16.27
CA LEU A 22 -18.62 -46.98 -17.25
C LEU A 22 -19.78 -45.99 -17.42
N ASP A 23 -19.49 -44.71 -17.31
CA ASP A 23 -20.09 -43.74 -18.22
C ASP A 23 -19.06 -42.65 -18.53
N ILE A 24 -18.54 -42.73 -19.75
CA ILE A 24 -17.67 -41.72 -20.36
C ILE A 24 -18.58 -40.54 -20.68
N SER A 25 -18.87 -39.74 -19.67
CA SER A 25 -19.40 -38.39 -19.87
C SER A 25 -18.19 -37.50 -20.10
N ALA A 26 -18.05 -37.03 -21.34
CA ALA A 26 -16.99 -36.11 -21.75
C ALA A 26 -16.77 -35.01 -20.71
N PRO A 27 -15.52 -34.55 -20.48
CA PRO A 27 -15.31 -33.37 -19.65
C PRO A 27 -16.11 -32.25 -20.31
N GLU A 28 -17.08 -31.69 -19.59
CA GLU A 28 -17.63 -30.38 -19.92
C GLU A 28 -16.41 -29.47 -20.04
N HIS A 29 -16.07 -29.14 -21.29
CA HIS A 29 -15.18 -28.04 -21.58
C HIS A 29 -15.88 -26.83 -20.97
N VAL A 30 -15.46 -26.48 -19.74
CA VAL A 30 -15.58 -25.13 -19.25
C VAL A 30 -14.86 -24.31 -20.30
N THR A 31 -15.61 -23.76 -21.22
CA THR A 31 -15.17 -22.67 -22.07
C THR A 31 -14.88 -21.54 -21.09
N VAL A 32 -13.65 -21.52 -20.58
CA VAL A 32 -13.03 -20.31 -20.06
C VAL A 32 -13.17 -19.35 -21.23
N ALA A 33 -14.17 -18.47 -21.14
CA ALA A 33 -14.32 -17.41 -22.12
C ALA A 33 -12.93 -16.79 -22.26
N PRO A 34 -12.41 -16.64 -23.50
CA PRO A 34 -11.13 -15.98 -23.67
C PRO A 34 -11.26 -14.64 -22.96
N ILE A 35 -10.44 -14.43 -21.93
CA ILE A 35 -10.30 -13.13 -21.31
C ILE A 35 -9.84 -12.26 -22.47
N GLU A 36 -10.73 -11.42 -22.99
CA GLU A 36 -10.35 -10.43 -24.00
C GLU A 36 -9.27 -9.61 -23.34
N SER A 37 -8.02 -9.83 -23.77
CA SER A 37 -6.87 -9.16 -23.21
C SER A 37 -7.07 -7.67 -23.44
N ASN A 38 -7.38 -6.93 -22.38
CA ASN A 38 -7.52 -5.49 -22.43
C ASN A 38 -6.13 -4.88 -22.67
N PRO A 39 -5.81 -4.45 -23.90
CA PRO A 39 -4.44 -4.06 -24.25
C PRO A 39 -3.98 -2.84 -23.46
N MET A 40 -4.92 -1.95 -23.12
CA MET A 40 -4.65 -0.73 -22.35
C MET A 40 -4.27 -1.04 -20.90
N LEU A 41 -4.85 -2.09 -20.29
CA LEU A 41 -4.48 -2.53 -18.94
C LEU A 41 -3.04 -3.05 -18.90
N GLY A 42 -2.62 -3.77 -19.94
CA GLY A 42 -1.23 -4.21 -20.11
C GLY A 42 -0.26 -3.03 -20.12
N ASP A 43 -0.55 -2.02 -20.94
CA ASP A 43 0.25 -0.79 -21.03
C ASP A 43 0.34 -0.05 -19.68
N MET A 44 -0.76 -0.02 -18.91
CA MET A 44 -0.76 0.60 -17.58
C MET A 44 0.13 -0.15 -16.59
N LEU A 45 0.09 -1.48 -16.58
CA LEU A 45 0.94 -2.32 -15.73
C LEU A 45 2.41 -2.20 -16.13
N ASP A 46 2.71 -2.19 -17.43
CA ASP A 46 4.05 -1.98 -17.95
C ASP A 46 4.57 -0.58 -17.63
N CYS A 47 3.69 0.43 -17.64
CA CYS A 47 4.02 1.76 -17.18
C CYS A 47 4.44 1.75 -15.70
N LEU A 48 3.65 1.12 -14.82
CA LEU A 48 3.98 1.04 -13.40
C LEU A 48 5.31 0.29 -13.16
N ALA A 49 5.53 -0.81 -13.88
CA ALA A 49 6.74 -1.62 -13.74
C ALA A 49 8.00 -0.89 -14.25
N SER A 50 7.93 -0.29 -15.44
CA SER A 50 9.06 0.39 -16.06
C SER A 50 9.49 1.63 -15.29
N GLN A 51 8.55 2.38 -14.71
CA GLN A 51 8.84 3.62 -14.00
C GLN A 51 9.62 3.37 -12.70
N GLU A 52 9.34 2.26 -11.98
CA GLU A 52 10.10 1.89 -10.76
C GLU A 52 11.55 1.42 -11.06
N GLN A 53 11.86 1.06 -12.31
CA GLN A 53 13.21 0.66 -12.71
C GLN A 53 14.05 1.85 -13.20
N GLN A 54 13.46 3.03 -13.37
CA GLN A 54 14.17 4.20 -13.88
C GLN A 54 15.15 4.76 -12.85
N SER A 55 16.28 5.27 -13.33
CA SER A 55 17.18 6.04 -12.48
C SER A 55 16.59 7.42 -12.16
N LEU A 56 17.04 8.02 -11.05
CA LEU A 56 16.64 9.38 -10.67
C LEU A 56 16.89 10.42 -11.77
N SER A 57 18.03 10.33 -12.46
CA SER A 57 18.39 11.26 -13.52
C SER A 57 17.48 11.12 -14.74
N GLN A 58 17.15 9.89 -15.14
CA GLN A 58 16.20 9.61 -16.22
C GLN A 58 14.81 10.15 -15.88
N ARG A 59 14.35 9.89 -14.65
CA ARG A 59 13.07 10.41 -14.14
C ARG A 59 13.03 11.93 -14.18
N GLN A 60 14.07 12.61 -13.68
CA GLN A 60 14.13 14.07 -13.67
C GLN A 60 14.11 14.65 -15.09
N GLN A 61 14.83 14.02 -16.03
CA GLN A 61 14.82 14.42 -17.42
C GLN A 61 13.41 14.28 -18.05
N GLN A 62 12.69 13.19 -17.74
CA GLN A 62 11.31 12.97 -18.21
C GLN A 62 10.31 13.96 -17.57
N LEU A 63 10.49 14.31 -16.30
CA LEU A 63 9.64 15.29 -15.63
C LEU A 63 9.82 16.68 -16.24
N GLN A 64 11.06 17.09 -16.53
CA GLN A 64 11.35 18.38 -17.16
C GLN A 64 10.72 18.52 -18.55
N THR A 65 10.65 17.43 -19.32
CA THR A 65 10.05 17.46 -20.67
C THR A 65 8.52 17.45 -20.63
N ARG A 66 7.90 16.76 -19.65
CA ARG A 66 6.44 16.58 -19.58
C ARG A 66 5.69 17.66 -18.79
N LEU A 67 6.32 18.32 -17.82
CA LEU A 67 5.64 19.33 -16.99
C LEU A 67 5.30 20.62 -17.76
N VAL A 68 5.93 20.87 -18.91
CA VAL A 68 5.76 22.09 -19.70
C VAL A 68 4.41 22.13 -20.45
N SER A 69 3.69 21.01 -20.59
CA SER A 69 2.46 20.89 -21.41
C SER A 69 1.23 20.35 -20.66
N SER A 70 1.16 20.53 -19.33
CA SER A 70 0.24 19.79 -18.45
C SER A 70 -1.26 20.10 -18.57
N LEU A 71 -1.70 21.12 -19.31
CA LEU A 71 -3.10 21.57 -19.27
C LEU A 71 -4.08 20.74 -20.12
N GLN A 72 -3.61 19.93 -21.08
CA GLN A 72 -4.50 19.12 -21.96
C GLN A 72 -3.87 17.79 -22.38
N LEU A 73 -3.17 17.11 -21.48
CA LEU A 73 -2.62 15.78 -21.80
C LEU A 73 -3.76 14.77 -22.00
N PRO A 74 -3.69 13.88 -23.00
CA PRO A 74 -4.56 12.71 -23.11
C PRO A 74 -4.55 11.87 -21.84
N ALA A 75 -5.63 11.14 -21.57
CA ALA A 75 -5.80 10.44 -20.29
C ALA A 75 -4.75 9.33 -20.06
N GLN A 76 -4.30 8.66 -21.13
CA GLN A 76 -3.16 7.74 -21.06
C GLN A 76 -1.85 8.45 -20.67
N GLU A 77 -1.58 9.63 -21.22
CA GLU A 77 -0.38 10.41 -20.88
C GLU A 77 -0.45 10.97 -19.45
N GLN A 78 -1.64 11.34 -19.00
CA GLN A 78 -1.90 11.70 -17.60
C GLN A 78 -1.59 10.51 -16.68
N PHE A 79 -2.00 9.29 -17.03
CA PHE A 79 -1.67 8.10 -16.25
C PHE A 79 -0.16 7.85 -16.19
N GLN A 80 0.55 7.98 -17.33
CA GLN A 80 2.01 7.85 -17.36
C GLN A 80 2.71 8.94 -16.51
N LEU A 81 2.20 10.17 -16.54
CA LEU A 81 2.70 11.26 -15.69
C LEU A 81 2.47 10.94 -14.22
N ALA A 82 1.30 10.42 -13.85
CA ALA A 82 1.03 9.96 -12.49
C ALA A 82 2.00 8.84 -12.06
N CYS A 83 2.34 7.91 -12.97
CA CYS A 83 3.32 6.86 -12.70
C CYS A 83 4.72 7.43 -12.39
N LEU A 84 5.17 8.40 -13.18
CA LEU A 84 6.45 9.08 -13.02
C LEU A 84 6.52 9.90 -11.71
N LEU A 85 5.43 10.59 -11.39
CA LEU A 85 5.28 11.37 -10.16
C LEU A 85 5.10 10.48 -8.92
N GLY A 86 4.58 9.26 -9.08
CA GLY A 86 4.36 8.28 -8.02
C GLY A 86 5.50 7.27 -7.80
N HIS A 87 6.70 7.60 -8.29
CA HIS A 87 7.93 6.84 -8.07
C HIS A 87 8.31 6.77 -6.58
N THR A 88 8.95 5.68 -6.15
CA THR A 88 9.39 5.47 -4.74
C THR A 88 10.20 6.62 -4.15
N GLN A 89 11.04 7.26 -4.97
CA GLN A 89 11.90 8.38 -4.59
C GLN A 89 11.31 9.77 -4.88
N ALA A 90 10.03 9.84 -5.25
CA ALA A 90 9.34 11.11 -5.50
C ALA A 90 9.27 12.01 -4.26
N SER A 91 9.11 13.31 -4.40
CA SER A 91 8.80 14.21 -3.28
C SER A 91 7.35 14.03 -2.80
N ASN A 92 7.01 14.49 -1.59
CA ASN A 92 5.62 14.42 -1.12
C ASN A 92 4.66 15.24 -1.99
N GLU A 93 5.16 16.32 -2.61
CA GLU A 93 4.35 17.14 -3.51
C GLU A 93 4.07 16.41 -4.83
N GLU A 94 5.07 15.75 -5.40
CA GLU A 94 4.90 14.90 -6.58
C GLU A 94 3.90 13.76 -6.31
N LEU A 95 3.97 13.11 -5.15
CA LEU A 95 3.01 12.06 -4.78
C LEU A 95 1.58 12.59 -4.70
N ARG A 96 1.36 13.80 -4.16
CA ARG A 96 0.03 14.43 -4.11
C ARG A 96 -0.47 14.81 -5.50
N GLN A 97 0.40 15.33 -6.36
CA GLN A 97 0.04 15.62 -7.74
C GLN A 97 -0.35 14.34 -8.50
N ALA A 98 0.38 13.24 -8.30
CA ALA A 98 0.00 11.93 -8.85
C ALA A 98 -1.39 11.49 -8.37
N GLN A 99 -1.70 11.64 -7.08
CA GLN A 99 -3.03 11.32 -6.54
C GLN A 99 -4.14 12.16 -7.20
N GLN A 100 -3.91 13.47 -7.38
CA GLN A 100 -4.88 14.36 -8.03
C GLN A 100 -5.16 13.94 -9.48
N ILE A 101 -4.11 13.59 -10.23
CA ILE A 101 -4.26 13.08 -11.60
C ILE A 101 -5.09 11.80 -11.61
N LEU A 102 -4.78 10.85 -10.73
CA LEU A 102 -5.51 9.59 -10.64
C LEU A 102 -6.99 9.79 -10.28
N VAL A 103 -7.31 10.76 -9.41
CA VAL A 103 -8.71 11.11 -9.11
C VAL A 103 -9.44 11.60 -10.35
N GLY A 104 -8.81 12.46 -11.16
CA GLY A 104 -9.38 12.91 -12.43
C GLY A 104 -9.64 11.75 -13.40
N LEU A 105 -8.68 10.83 -13.52
CA LEU A 105 -8.79 9.66 -14.40
C LEU A 105 -9.94 8.72 -14.05
N ARG A 106 -10.34 8.62 -12.78
CA ARG A 106 -11.49 7.78 -12.40
C ARG A 106 -12.81 8.21 -13.05
N THR A 107 -12.94 9.49 -13.39
CA THR A 107 -14.12 10.03 -14.08
C THR A 107 -14.01 9.99 -15.60
N ASN A 108 -12.87 9.56 -16.15
CA ASN A 108 -12.64 9.51 -17.59
C ASN A 108 -13.28 8.25 -18.18
N ALA A 109 -13.99 8.40 -19.30
CA ALA A 109 -14.66 7.30 -20.00
C ALA A 109 -13.70 6.20 -20.47
N GLU A 110 -12.44 6.55 -20.81
CA GLU A 110 -11.41 5.60 -21.24
C GLU A 110 -11.03 4.60 -20.12
N PHE A 111 -11.19 5.01 -18.86
CA PHE A 111 -10.85 4.23 -17.67
C PHE A 111 -12.09 3.71 -16.94
N ALA A 112 -13.25 3.68 -17.58
CA ALA A 112 -14.52 3.32 -16.94
C ALA A 112 -14.68 1.82 -16.62
N THR A 113 -13.81 0.94 -17.15
CA THR A 113 -13.89 -0.49 -16.87
C THR A 113 -13.47 -0.80 -15.43
N ASP A 114 -14.07 -1.86 -14.85
CA ASP A 114 -13.81 -2.27 -13.47
C ASP A 114 -12.32 -2.56 -13.21
N GLU A 115 -11.63 -3.15 -14.18
CA GLU A 115 -10.21 -3.48 -14.10
C GLU A 115 -9.32 -2.22 -14.03
N HIS A 116 -9.60 -1.21 -14.87
CA HIS A 116 -8.88 0.06 -14.84
C HIS A 116 -9.15 0.81 -13.53
N GLN A 117 -10.41 0.84 -13.07
CA GLN A 117 -10.77 1.44 -11.78
C GLN A 117 -10.09 0.74 -10.61
N ALA A 118 -10.03 -0.59 -10.63
CA ALA A 118 -9.33 -1.38 -9.63
C ALA A 118 -7.84 -1.03 -9.61
N LEU A 119 -7.17 -1.00 -10.77
CA LEU A 119 -5.75 -0.65 -10.85
C LEU A 119 -5.49 0.78 -10.36
N ILE A 120 -6.31 1.75 -10.76
CA ILE A 120 -6.22 3.14 -10.29
C ILE A 120 -6.37 3.19 -8.76
N SER A 121 -7.33 2.46 -8.20
CA SER A 121 -7.57 2.43 -6.74
C SER A 121 -6.40 1.83 -5.96
N ILE A 122 -5.83 0.72 -6.45
CA ILE A 122 -4.64 0.09 -5.86
C ILE A 122 -3.47 1.06 -5.90
N TYR A 123 -3.29 1.76 -7.01
CA TYR A 123 -2.19 2.69 -7.17
C TYR A 123 -2.38 3.93 -6.28
N GLN A 124 -3.58 4.49 -6.18
CA GLN A 124 -3.89 5.54 -5.21
C GLN A 124 -3.55 5.11 -3.79
N ARG A 125 -3.93 3.87 -3.41
CA ARG A 125 -3.62 3.32 -2.10
C ARG A 125 -2.12 3.18 -1.85
N LYS A 126 -1.33 2.77 -2.85
CA LYS A 126 0.15 2.76 -2.76
C LYS A 126 0.67 4.16 -2.41
N LEU A 127 0.23 5.19 -3.12
CA LEU A 127 0.70 6.57 -2.89
C LEU A 127 0.33 7.09 -1.49
N GLU A 128 -0.88 6.78 -1.01
CA GLU A 128 -1.30 7.11 0.36
C GLU A 128 -0.39 6.45 1.41
N LEU A 129 -0.11 5.16 1.24
CA LEU A 129 0.76 4.42 2.15
C LEU A 129 2.18 4.98 2.15
N MET A 130 2.69 5.41 1.00
CA MET A 130 4.01 6.07 0.92
C MET A 130 4.04 7.40 1.68
N LEU A 131 3.00 8.22 1.54
CA LEU A 131 2.89 9.49 2.28
C LEU A 131 2.80 9.24 3.79
N ALA A 132 1.96 8.30 4.21
CA ALA A 132 1.79 7.91 5.61
C ALA A 132 3.10 7.39 6.21
N LEU A 133 3.82 6.52 5.48
CA LEU A 133 5.12 5.99 5.92
C LEU A 133 6.14 7.11 6.14
N ARG A 134 6.21 8.08 5.22
CA ARG A 134 7.15 9.20 5.35
C ARG A 134 6.82 10.10 6.53
N GLN A 135 5.53 10.33 6.78
CA GLN A 135 5.07 11.07 7.95
C GLN A 135 5.49 10.34 9.24
N GLN A 136 5.25 9.03 9.31
CA GLN A 136 5.64 8.21 10.45
C GLN A 136 7.15 8.22 10.70
N VAL A 137 7.97 8.14 9.64
CA VAL A 137 9.44 8.22 9.75
C VAL A 137 9.87 9.58 10.30
N ARG A 138 9.23 10.67 9.88
CA ARG A 138 9.51 12.01 10.40
C ARG A 138 9.17 12.12 11.88
N GLU A 139 7.96 11.72 12.27
CA GLU A 139 7.52 11.73 13.66
C GLU A 139 8.45 10.89 14.55
N THR A 140 8.88 9.73 14.06
CA THR A 140 9.81 8.86 14.78
C THR A 140 11.17 9.54 15.01
N ARG A 141 11.67 10.31 14.05
CA ARG A 141 12.90 11.10 14.21
C ARG A 141 12.71 12.20 15.26
N GLU A 142 11.60 12.94 15.19
CA GLU A 142 11.29 13.98 16.17
C GLU A 142 11.17 13.41 17.59
N TYR A 143 10.57 12.22 17.76
CA TYR A 143 10.55 11.53 19.05
C TYR A 143 11.94 11.09 19.51
N ARG A 144 12.77 10.59 18.60
CA ARG A 144 14.16 10.21 18.93
C ARG A 144 14.95 11.41 19.44
N ASP A 145 14.86 12.54 18.75
CA ASP A 145 15.59 13.76 19.10
C ASP A 145 15.11 14.32 20.46
N LYS A 146 13.81 14.25 20.74
CA LYS A 146 13.26 14.63 22.06
C LYS A 146 13.75 13.70 23.18
N ILE A 147 13.84 12.40 22.94
CA ILE A 147 14.38 11.45 23.91
C ILE A 147 15.86 11.74 24.18
N GLU A 148 16.63 12.08 23.13
CA GLU A 148 18.05 12.44 23.26
C GLU A 148 18.24 13.73 24.07
N GLN A 149 17.40 14.74 23.83
CA GLN A 149 17.40 15.97 24.64
C GLN A 149 17.07 15.72 26.12
N LEU A 150 16.08 14.86 26.41
CA LEU A 150 15.74 14.52 27.79
C LEU A 150 16.89 13.81 28.52
N LYS A 151 17.59 12.90 27.84
CA LYS A 151 18.78 12.24 28.41
C LYS A 151 19.91 13.23 28.71
N GLY A 152 20.15 14.18 27.80
CA GLY A 152 21.14 15.23 28.05
C GLY A 152 20.78 16.09 29.27
N LEU A 153 19.51 16.44 29.44
CA LEU A 153 19.04 17.16 30.62
C LEU A 153 19.15 16.34 31.91
N GLU A 154 18.87 15.03 31.86
CA GLU A 154 19.09 14.12 33.00
C GLU A 154 20.58 14.08 33.41
N GLU A 155 21.49 13.97 32.43
CA GLU A 155 22.94 14.00 32.68
C GLU A 155 23.40 15.33 33.29
N GLU A 156 22.88 16.48 32.81
CA GLU A 156 23.18 17.80 33.39
C GLU A 156 22.66 17.92 34.85
N LEU A 157 21.45 17.42 35.11
CA LEU A 157 20.84 17.42 36.45
C LEU A 157 21.59 16.51 37.44
N GLU A 158 22.11 15.37 37.00
CA GLU A 158 22.93 14.47 37.85
C GLU A 158 24.28 15.10 38.23
N ILE A 159 24.83 15.98 37.40
CA ILE A 159 26.10 16.67 37.65
C ILE A 159 25.93 17.83 38.65
N GLU A 160 24.74 18.44 38.75
CA GLU A 160 24.47 19.60 39.61
C GLU A 160 24.12 19.27 41.08
N VAL A 161 24.26 18.02 41.54
CA VAL A 161 24.07 17.67 42.96
C VAL A 161 25.43 17.51 43.67
N PRO A 162 26.09 18.60 44.13
CA PRO A 162 27.09 18.46 45.17
C PRO A 162 26.35 18.04 46.45
N LEU A 163 26.63 16.84 46.95
CA LEU A 163 26.22 16.43 48.29
C LEU A 163 26.62 17.53 49.29
N PRO A 164 25.71 18.00 50.15
CA PRO A 164 26.11 18.91 51.23
C PRO A 164 27.21 18.20 52.04
N PRO A 165 28.34 18.87 52.35
CA PRO A 165 29.36 18.28 53.20
C PRO A 165 28.73 17.91 54.53
N ASP A 166 28.97 16.66 54.93
CA ASP A 166 28.51 16.04 56.16
C ASP A 166 28.71 17.02 57.34
N LEU A 167 27.61 17.49 57.94
CA LEU A 167 27.63 18.41 59.09
C LEU A 167 28.07 17.72 60.39
N SER A 168 28.71 16.55 60.31
CA SER A 168 29.19 15.79 61.46
C SER A 168 30.43 16.38 62.16
N GLU A 169 31.00 17.48 61.67
CA GLU A 169 32.19 18.12 62.27
C GLU A 169 31.93 19.40 63.07
N VAL A 170 30.68 19.68 63.50
CA VAL A 170 30.42 20.76 64.48
C VAL A 170 30.04 20.17 65.84
N SER A 171 30.97 19.45 66.47
CA SER A 171 30.99 19.20 67.92
C SER A 171 32.27 18.46 68.34
N ARG A 172 33.41 19.17 68.42
CA ARG A 172 34.48 18.89 69.41
C ARG A 172 35.21 20.16 69.77
#